data_AF-A0A0E9NDC3-F1
#
_entry.id   AF-A0A0E9NDC3-F1
#
_cell.length_a   1.000
_cell.length_b   1.000
_cell.length_c   1.000
_cell.angle_alpha   90.00
_cell.angle_beta   90.00
_cell.angle_gamma   90.00
#
_symmetry.space_group_name_H-M   'P 1'
#
loop_
_entity.id
_entity.type
_entity.pdbx_description
1 polymer ?
#
loop_
_entity_poly.entity_id
_entity_poly.type
_entity_poly.pdbx_seq_one_letter_code
_entity_poly.pdbx_strand_id
1 'polypeptide(L)'
;MSACTATKSLLGHLPAAVTLPLRSSWAPPVAKQTDTAKMSMRFHRSVPILSIFYKQSAPTTTPLLALLHRANPSPETNPRFELETNEHPPTHSQLSTILSYLGPNNASQVIEGAKSVSEAIAEFERDPEKFRRPVLVDWDKGRVLAGLGDGEEALKKAQEFVNKV
;
A
#
# COMPACT_ATOMS: atom_id res chain seq x y z
N MET A 1 32.35 -8.31 -44.05
CA MET A 1 33.25 -7.21 -44.49
C MET A 1 32.97 -6.04 -43.55
N SER A 2 33.54 -6.04 -42.35
CA SER A 2 34.84 -5.43 -42.01
C SER A 2 34.90 -3.93 -42.31
N ALA A 3 34.80 -3.13 -41.24
CA ALA A 3 35.58 -1.90 -41.11
C ALA A 3 35.83 -1.63 -39.62
N CYS A 4 36.85 -2.30 -39.08
CA CYS A 4 37.61 -1.81 -37.95
C CYS A 4 38.51 -0.69 -38.47
N THR A 5 38.62 0.44 -37.77
CA THR A 5 39.91 1.15 -37.63
C THR A 5 39.88 2.12 -36.46
N ALA A 6 40.74 1.83 -35.49
CA ALA A 6 41.14 2.68 -34.38
C ALA A 6 42.14 3.75 -34.83
N THR A 7 42.20 4.87 -34.10
CA THR A 7 43.34 5.82 -33.98
C THR A 7 42.87 6.99 -33.11
N LYS A 8 43.61 7.63 -32.19
CA LYS A 8 45.02 7.57 -31.80
C LYS A 8 45.21 8.41 -30.53
N SER A 9 45.94 7.82 -29.59
CA SER A 9 46.75 8.39 -28.50
C SER A 9 47.03 9.90 -28.52
N LEU A 10 46.93 10.56 -27.36
CA LEU A 10 47.79 11.68 -26.98
C LEU A 10 48.16 11.61 -25.49
N LEU A 11 49.45 11.38 -25.29
CA LEU A 11 50.22 11.37 -24.06
C LEU A 11 50.65 12.81 -23.70
N GLY A 12 50.92 13.05 -22.41
CA GLY A 12 51.69 14.20 -21.90
C GLY A 12 50.81 15.19 -21.15
N HIS A 13 51.16 15.74 -19.99
CA HIS A 13 52.48 16.04 -19.45
C HIS A 13 52.35 16.27 -17.92
N LEU A 14 53.23 15.68 -17.12
CA LEU A 14 53.52 16.11 -15.74
C LEU A 14 54.82 16.92 -15.77
N PRO A 15 54.94 18.00 -14.98
CA PRO A 15 56.08 18.02 -14.06
C PRO A 15 55.80 18.62 -12.68
N ALA A 16 56.40 17.97 -11.69
CA ALA A 16 57.04 18.44 -10.46
C ALA A 16 56.83 19.88 -9.98
N ALA A 17 56.45 20.01 -8.69
CA ALA A 17 57.13 20.91 -7.75
C ALA A 17 56.82 20.50 -6.30
N VAL A 18 57.81 19.91 -5.64
CA VAL A 18 57.88 19.71 -4.19
C VAL A 18 58.49 20.97 -3.59
N THR A 19 57.75 21.68 -2.73
CA THR A 19 58.31 22.69 -1.81
C THR A 19 57.52 22.66 -0.51
N LEU A 20 58.11 22.08 0.53
CA LEU A 20 57.68 22.20 1.93
C LEU A 20 58.40 23.38 2.57
N PRO A 21 57.68 24.25 3.31
CA PRO A 21 58.26 24.89 4.47
C PRO A 21 57.70 24.32 5.77
N LEU A 22 58.68 24.00 6.61
CA LEU A 22 58.68 23.65 8.01
C LEU A 22 57.92 24.66 8.89
N ARG A 23 57.33 24.12 9.97
CA ARG A 23 57.23 24.68 11.33
C ARG A 23 55.88 25.29 11.76
N SER A 24 55.24 24.53 12.67
CA SER A 24 54.78 24.97 14.00
C SER A 24 53.71 26.06 14.09
N SER A 25 52.50 25.63 14.46
CA SER A 25 52.01 25.99 15.81
C SER A 25 50.92 25.02 16.25
N TRP A 26 51.18 24.37 17.38
CA TRP A 26 50.16 23.73 18.22
C TRP A 26 49.31 24.84 18.84
N ALA A 27 47.98 24.71 18.74
CA ALA A 27 47.04 25.41 19.59
C ALA A 27 45.97 24.41 20.09
N PRO A 28 45.57 24.47 21.38
CA PRO A 28 44.83 23.44 22.11
C PRO A 28 43.33 23.30 21.71
N PRO A 29 42.64 22.23 22.16
CA PRO A 29 41.40 21.75 21.56
C PRO A 29 40.20 22.52 22.09
N VAL A 30 39.42 23.15 21.20
CA VAL A 30 38.07 23.60 21.55
C VAL A 30 37.15 23.49 20.33
N ALA A 31 36.37 22.42 20.33
CA ALA A 31 34.94 22.43 20.07
C ALA A 31 34.48 21.00 20.26
N LYS A 32 33.65 20.77 21.28
CA LYS A 32 32.87 19.54 21.38
C LYS A 32 31.94 19.53 20.18
N GLN A 33 32.34 18.85 19.12
CA GLN A 33 31.40 18.38 18.12
C GLN A 33 30.72 17.17 18.76
N THR A 34 29.71 17.43 19.58
CA THR A 34 28.63 16.46 19.68
C THR A 34 28.05 16.45 18.27
N ASP A 35 28.54 15.52 17.46
CA ASP A 35 27.77 14.97 16.37
C ASP A 35 26.55 14.35 17.06
N THR A 36 25.59 15.22 17.37
CA THR A 36 24.23 14.81 17.63
C THR A 36 23.82 14.30 16.28
N ALA A 37 24.19 13.05 15.99
CA ALA A 37 23.55 12.22 15.02
C ALA A 37 22.09 12.42 15.36
N LYS A 38 21.46 13.28 14.55
CA LYS A 38 20.07 13.64 14.68
C LYS A 38 19.39 12.37 14.25
N MET A 39 19.27 11.45 15.21
CA MET A 39 18.54 10.21 15.10
C MET A 39 17.13 10.67 14.81
N SER A 40 16.86 10.83 13.51
CA SER A 40 15.57 11.15 12.98
C SER A 40 14.74 9.92 13.25
N MET A 41 14.18 9.85 14.46
CA MET A 41 13.09 8.94 14.75
C MET A 41 11.94 9.41 13.87
N ARG A 42 11.92 8.89 12.65
CA ARG A 42 10.73 8.88 11.83
C ARG A 42 9.80 7.93 12.55
N PHE A 43 8.90 8.49 13.37
CA PHE A 43 7.78 7.75 13.90
C PHE A 43 7.11 7.05 12.73
N HIS A 44 7.19 5.72 12.71
CA HIS A 44 6.49 4.91 11.73
C HIS A 44 5.00 5.14 11.96
N ARG A 45 4.35 5.90 11.09
CA ARG A 45 2.88 5.98 11.10
C ARG A 45 2.37 4.58 10.78
N SER A 46 1.41 4.09 11.56
CA SER A 46 0.65 2.90 11.19
C SER A 46 -0.04 3.18 9.88
N VAL A 47 0.34 2.43 8.85
CA VAL A 47 -0.29 2.50 7.54
C VAL A 47 -1.60 1.72 7.65
N PRO A 48 -2.75 2.28 7.26
CA PRO A 48 -4.02 1.57 7.36
C PRO A 48 -4.01 0.35 6.45
N ILE A 49 -4.59 -0.76 6.92
CA ILE A 49 -4.71 -2.00 6.15
C ILE A 49 -6.07 -2.00 5.46
N LEU A 50 -6.05 -2.10 4.14
CA LEU A 50 -7.22 -2.16 3.28
C LEU A 50 -7.24 -3.51 2.55
N SER A 51 -8.20 -4.36 2.87
CA SER A 51 -8.37 -5.65 2.20
C SER A 51 -9.51 -5.59 1.18
N ILE A 52 -9.27 -6.15 0.00
CA ILE A 52 -10.30 -6.36 -1.03
C ILE A 52 -10.61 -7.85 -1.17
N PHE A 53 -11.89 -8.19 -1.09
CA PHE A 53 -12.42 -9.52 -1.40
C PHE A 53 -13.12 -9.46 -2.75
N TYR A 54 -12.58 -10.10 -3.79
CA TYR A 54 -13.13 -10.02 -5.15
C TYR A 54 -13.31 -11.40 -5.79
N LYS A 55 -14.04 -11.45 -6.90
CA LYS A 55 -14.18 -12.62 -7.75
C LYS A 55 -13.60 -12.29 -9.13
N GLN A 56 -12.69 -13.12 -9.65
CA GLN A 56 -12.07 -12.89 -10.95
C GLN A 56 -13.08 -12.85 -12.11
N SER A 57 -14.24 -13.49 -11.94
CA SER A 57 -15.31 -13.49 -12.95
C SER A 57 -16.13 -12.19 -12.99
N ALA A 58 -15.94 -11.27 -12.04
CA ALA A 58 -16.71 -10.03 -12.00
C ALA A 58 -16.07 -8.96 -12.90
N PRO A 59 -16.84 -8.29 -13.79
CA PRO A 59 -16.31 -7.29 -14.72
C PRO A 59 -15.76 -6.04 -14.00
N THR A 60 -16.24 -5.78 -12.79
CA THR A 60 -15.86 -4.62 -11.97
C THR A 60 -14.49 -4.80 -11.28
N THR A 61 -13.96 -6.02 -11.18
CA THR A 61 -12.71 -6.31 -10.47
C THR A 61 -11.50 -5.61 -11.08
N THR A 62 -11.30 -5.71 -12.39
CA THR A 62 -10.14 -5.13 -13.09
C THR A 62 -10.06 -3.61 -12.92
N PRO A 63 -11.11 -2.82 -13.22
CA PRO A 63 -11.05 -1.38 -13.02
C PRO A 63 -10.93 -0.99 -11.54
N LEU A 64 -11.51 -1.77 -10.62
CA LEU A 64 -11.40 -1.54 -9.18
C LEU A 64 -9.96 -1.73 -8.66
N LEU A 65 -9.27 -2.79 -9.06
CA LEU A 65 -7.87 -3.02 -8.71
C LEU A 65 -6.96 -1.93 -9.29
N ALA A 66 -7.18 -1.54 -10.55
CA ALA A 66 -6.43 -0.45 -11.19
C ALA A 66 -6.60 0.88 -10.43
N LEU A 67 -7.80 1.14 -9.91
CA LEU A 67 -8.10 2.30 -9.08
C LEU A 67 -7.33 2.26 -7.75
N LEU A 68 -7.34 1.11 -7.06
CA LEU A 68 -6.63 0.93 -5.79
C LEU A 68 -5.11 1.12 -5.96
N HIS A 69 -4.53 0.54 -7.00
CA HIS A 69 -3.11 0.73 -7.32
C HIS A 69 -2.78 2.20 -7.64
N ARG A 70 -3.67 2.90 -8.36
CA ARG A 70 -3.50 4.34 -8.62
C ARG A 70 -3.56 5.18 -7.35
N ALA A 71 -4.45 4.82 -6.43
CA ALA A 71 -4.60 5.50 -5.16
C ALA A 71 -3.42 5.25 -4.20
N ASN A 72 -2.62 4.21 -4.45
CA ASN A 72 -1.41 3.86 -3.72
C ASN A 72 -0.18 3.84 -4.66
N PRO A 73 0.30 5.00 -5.14
CA PRO A 73 1.30 5.07 -6.21
C PRO A 73 2.70 4.59 -5.79
N SER A 74 3.01 4.53 -4.50
CA SER A 74 4.33 4.15 -4.00
C SER A 74 4.22 3.26 -2.75
N PRO A 75 3.76 2.00 -2.89
CA PRO A 75 3.54 1.11 -1.75
C PRO A 75 4.83 0.81 -0.97
N GLU A 76 5.99 0.86 -1.63
CA GLU A 76 7.28 0.50 -1.01
C GLU A 76 7.96 1.67 -0.28
N THR A 77 7.73 2.91 -0.71
CA THR A 77 8.45 4.09 -0.19
C THR A 77 7.56 4.99 0.67
N ASN A 78 6.28 5.13 0.32
CA ASN A 78 5.31 5.92 1.09
C ASN A 78 3.89 5.37 0.84
N PRO A 79 3.58 4.17 1.37
CA PRO A 79 2.27 3.57 1.19
C PRO A 79 1.19 4.43 1.86
N ARG A 80 0.13 4.70 1.11
CA ARG A 80 -1.07 5.35 1.66
C ARG A 80 -1.88 4.37 2.52
N PHE A 81 -1.93 3.11 2.08
CA PHE A 81 -2.53 1.98 2.75
C PHE A 81 -1.80 0.70 2.32
N GLU A 82 -1.90 -0.35 3.13
CA GLU A 82 -1.44 -1.69 2.78
C GLU A 82 -2.60 -2.44 2.11
N LEU A 83 -2.45 -2.81 0.85
CA LEU A 83 -3.51 -3.44 0.06
C LEU A 83 -3.38 -4.96 0.13
N GLU A 84 -4.39 -5.62 0.69
CA GLU A 84 -4.48 -7.08 0.67
C GLU A 84 -5.52 -7.54 -0.36
N THR A 85 -5.06 -8.24 -1.39
CA THR A 85 -5.92 -8.80 -2.44
C THR A 85 -6.30 -10.24 -2.14
N ASN A 86 -7.59 -10.49 -1.88
CA ASN A 86 -8.12 -11.82 -1.58
C ASN A 86 -9.18 -12.23 -2.61
N GLU A 87 -8.94 -13.35 -3.29
CA GLU A 87 -9.87 -13.93 -4.26
C GLU A 87 -10.90 -14.87 -3.60
N HIS A 88 -10.50 -15.42 -2.46
CA HIS A 88 -11.29 -16.31 -1.66
C HIS A 88 -12.28 -15.53 -0.79
N PRO A 89 -13.42 -16.13 -0.42
CA PRO A 89 -14.32 -15.54 0.56
C PRO A 89 -13.60 -15.37 1.92
N PRO A 90 -14.01 -14.40 2.76
CA PRO A 90 -13.37 -14.14 4.05
C PRO A 90 -13.51 -15.34 4.99
N THR A 91 -12.62 -15.44 5.98
CA THR A 91 -12.80 -16.42 7.06
C THR A 91 -13.97 -16.05 7.96
N HIS A 92 -14.53 -17.01 8.71
CA HIS A 92 -15.65 -16.77 9.63
C HIS A 92 -15.38 -15.61 10.62
N SER A 93 -14.16 -15.54 11.18
CA SER A 93 -13.77 -14.46 12.09
C SER A 93 -13.70 -13.10 11.39
N GLN A 94 -13.16 -13.05 10.17
CA GLN A 94 -13.15 -11.84 9.35
C GLN A 94 -14.57 -11.40 9.01
N LEU A 95 -15.46 -12.33 8.63
CA LEU A 95 -16.85 -12.03 8.32
C LEU A 95 -17.59 -11.44 9.52
N SER A 96 -17.43 -12.03 10.71
CA SER A 96 -18.05 -11.50 11.94
C SER A 96 -17.61 -10.05 12.21
N THR A 97 -16.32 -9.76 12.00
CA THR A 97 -15.78 -8.41 12.14
C THR A 97 -16.34 -7.44 11.09
N ILE A 98 -16.41 -7.87 9.83
CA ILE A 98 -17.00 -7.11 8.71
C ILE A 98 -18.47 -6.76 9.00
N LEU A 99 -19.25 -7.72 9.48
CA LEU A 99 -20.66 -7.50 9.83
C LEU A 99 -20.80 -6.56 11.03
N SER A 100 -19.88 -6.62 11.99
CA SER A 100 -19.83 -5.69 13.13
C SER A 100 -19.59 -4.25 12.67
N TYR A 101 -18.72 -4.03 11.68
CA TYR A 101 -18.42 -2.71 11.12
C TYR A 101 -19.59 -2.12 10.32
N LEU A 102 -20.37 -2.96 9.64
CA LEU A 102 -21.55 -2.55 8.88
C LEU A 102 -22.78 -2.31 9.76
N GLY A 103 -22.84 -2.99 10.89
CA GLY A 103 -24.00 -3.04 11.76
C GLY A 103 -25.11 -3.97 11.23
N PRO A 104 -26.07 -4.32 12.09
CA PRO A 104 -27.08 -5.35 11.80
C PRO A 104 -28.00 -4.99 10.62
N ASN A 105 -28.21 -3.70 10.35
CA ASN A 105 -29.10 -3.25 9.28
C ASN A 105 -28.52 -3.43 7.87
N ASN A 106 -27.22 -3.66 7.74
CA ASN A 106 -26.52 -3.74 6.45
C ASN A 106 -25.99 -5.15 6.14
N ALA A 107 -26.33 -6.16 6.95
CA ALA A 107 -25.92 -7.55 6.72
C ALA A 107 -26.34 -8.07 5.32
N SER A 108 -27.52 -7.65 4.85
CA SER A 108 -28.06 -8.02 3.53
C SER A 108 -27.23 -7.47 2.35
N GLN A 109 -26.36 -6.48 2.57
CA GLN A 109 -25.48 -5.95 1.53
C GLN A 109 -24.25 -6.83 1.30
N VAL A 110 -23.88 -7.62 2.31
CA VAL A 110 -22.73 -8.54 2.28
C VAL A 110 -23.17 -9.93 1.87
N ILE A 111 -24.29 -10.41 2.44
CA ILE A 111 -24.78 -11.76 2.23
C ILE A 111 -26.22 -11.70 1.76
N GLU A 112 -26.50 -12.39 0.65
CA GLU A 112 -27.85 -12.44 0.09
C GLU A 112 -28.81 -13.18 1.02
N GLY A 113 -29.93 -12.54 1.37
CA GLY A 113 -30.99 -13.14 2.17
C GLY A 113 -30.81 -13.05 3.69
N ALA A 114 -29.66 -12.57 4.18
CA ALA A 114 -29.44 -12.40 5.61
C ALA A 114 -30.02 -11.08 6.14
N LYS A 115 -30.77 -11.11 7.24
CA LYS A 115 -31.30 -9.90 7.91
C LYS A 115 -30.59 -9.59 9.23
N SER A 116 -29.90 -10.56 9.80
CA SER A 116 -29.14 -10.42 11.04
C SER A 116 -27.71 -10.93 10.88
N VAL A 117 -26.83 -10.54 11.81
CA VAL A 117 -25.43 -11.02 11.84
C VAL A 117 -25.37 -12.53 11.98
N SER A 118 -26.19 -13.11 12.85
CA SER A 118 -26.23 -14.56 13.07
C SER A 118 -26.76 -15.32 11.86
N GLU A 119 -27.79 -14.80 11.18
CA GLU A 119 -28.28 -15.39 9.93
C GLU A 119 -27.24 -15.29 8.81
N ALA A 120 -26.53 -14.15 8.71
CA ALA A 120 -25.47 -13.96 7.73
C ALA A 120 -24.35 -14.99 7.90
N ILE A 121 -23.91 -15.19 9.15
CA ILE A 121 -22.90 -16.20 9.48
C ILE A 121 -23.39 -17.62 9.12
N ALA A 122 -24.59 -17.98 9.56
CA ALA A 122 -25.14 -19.32 9.30
C ALA A 122 -25.31 -19.58 7.79
N GLU A 123 -25.69 -18.56 7.03
CA GLU A 123 -25.87 -18.67 5.58
C GLU A 123 -24.53 -18.73 4.84
N PHE A 124 -23.51 -18.02 5.34
CA PHE A 124 -22.15 -18.10 4.83
C PHE A 124 -21.52 -19.48 5.04
N GLU A 125 -21.77 -20.11 6.19
CA GLU A 125 -21.30 -21.47 6.49
C GLU A 125 -21.92 -22.51 5.55
N ARG A 126 -23.18 -22.29 5.13
CA ARG A 126 -23.85 -23.14 4.14
C ARG A 126 -23.32 -22.91 2.74
N ASP A 127 -23.24 -21.66 2.31
CA ASP A 127 -22.82 -21.26 0.98
C ASP A 127 -21.97 -19.97 1.04
N PRO A 128 -20.64 -20.08 1.00
CA PRO A 128 -19.77 -18.91 0.98
C PRO A 128 -19.86 -18.13 -0.35
N GLU A 129 -20.45 -18.74 -1.40
CA GLU A 129 -20.71 -18.07 -2.67
C GLU A 129 -21.84 -17.02 -2.59
N LYS A 130 -22.68 -17.05 -1.54
CA LYS A 130 -23.70 -16.00 -1.27
C LYS A 130 -23.09 -14.70 -0.76
N PHE A 131 -21.79 -14.69 -0.48
CA PHE A 131 -21.04 -13.49 -0.16
C PHE A 131 -20.88 -12.63 -1.43
N ARG A 132 -21.52 -11.46 -1.42
CA ARG A 132 -21.48 -10.50 -2.51
C ARG A 132 -20.08 -9.95 -2.65
N ARG A 133 -19.50 -10.06 -3.85
CA ARG A 133 -18.15 -9.56 -4.20
C ARG A 133 -18.27 -8.63 -5.40
N PRO A 134 -17.45 -7.56 -5.49
CA PRO A 134 -16.34 -7.23 -4.60
C PRO A 134 -16.75 -6.53 -3.29
N VAL A 135 -15.93 -6.68 -2.24
CA VAL A 135 -16.06 -5.97 -0.95
C VAL A 135 -14.72 -5.35 -0.58
N LEU A 136 -14.74 -4.09 -0.13
CA LEU A 136 -13.58 -3.41 0.43
C LEU A 136 -13.74 -3.27 1.94
N VAL A 137 -12.69 -3.59 2.68
CA VAL A 137 -12.66 -3.55 4.15
C VAL A 137 -11.45 -2.75 4.59
N ASP A 138 -11.71 -1.67 5.33
CA ASP A 138 -10.73 -0.87 6.04
C ASP A 138 -10.73 -1.32 7.51
N TRP A 139 -9.69 -2.05 7.91
CA TRP A 139 -9.58 -2.60 9.25
C TRP A 139 -9.19 -1.56 10.30
N ASP A 140 -8.56 -0.46 9.88
CA ASP A 140 -8.09 0.60 10.77
C ASP A 140 -9.26 1.47 11.23
N LYS A 141 -10.11 1.90 10.29
CA LYS A 141 -11.28 2.74 10.60
C LYS A 141 -12.55 1.94 10.86
N GLY A 142 -12.50 0.62 10.73
CA GLY A 142 -13.66 -0.25 10.86
C GLY A 142 -14.75 0.08 9.84
N ARG A 143 -14.37 0.28 8.58
CA ARG A 143 -15.28 0.64 7.50
C ARG A 143 -15.34 -0.46 6.47
N VAL A 144 -16.53 -0.72 5.96
CA VAL A 144 -16.74 -1.72 4.92
C VAL A 144 -17.57 -1.09 3.81
N LEU A 145 -17.16 -1.33 2.57
CA LEU A 145 -17.94 -1.05 1.39
C LEU A 145 -18.35 -2.39 0.77
N ALA A 146 -19.58 -2.80 1.07
CA ALA A 146 -20.24 -3.96 0.50
C ALA A 146 -21.24 -3.54 -0.59
N GLY A 147 -21.71 -4.49 -1.39
CA GLY A 147 -22.69 -4.22 -2.44
C GLY A 147 -22.16 -3.32 -3.55
N LEU A 148 -20.86 -3.43 -3.87
CA LEU A 148 -20.31 -2.90 -5.12
C LEU A 148 -20.95 -3.72 -6.24
N GLY A 149 -22.06 -3.21 -6.79
CA GLY A 149 -22.67 -3.75 -7.99
C GLY A 149 -21.75 -3.54 -9.20
N ASP A 150 -22.33 -3.62 -10.39
CA ASP A 150 -21.56 -3.49 -11.62
C ASP A 150 -21.55 -2.06 -12.18
N GLY A 151 -20.44 -1.72 -12.86
CA GLY A 151 -20.32 -0.49 -13.64
C GLY A 151 -19.65 0.69 -12.92
N GLU A 152 -19.87 1.90 -13.45
CA GLU A 152 -19.15 3.11 -13.04
C GLU A 152 -19.53 3.61 -11.64
N GLU A 153 -20.77 3.41 -11.20
CA GLU A 153 -21.21 3.82 -9.86
C GLU A 153 -20.44 3.10 -8.76
N ALA A 154 -20.15 1.81 -8.96
CA ALA A 154 -19.34 1.02 -8.03
C ALA A 154 -17.92 1.59 -7.93
N LEU A 155 -17.31 1.95 -9.07
CA LEU A 155 -15.99 2.57 -9.09
C LEU A 155 -15.97 3.93 -8.41
N LYS A 156 -17.01 4.76 -8.59
CA LYS A 156 -17.12 6.06 -7.91
C LYS A 156 -17.24 5.89 -6.40
N LYS A 157 -18.05 4.95 -5.92
CA LYS A 157 -18.17 4.62 -4.49
C LYS A 157 -16.84 4.12 -3.92
N ALA A 158 -16.16 3.23 -4.65
CA ALA A 158 -14.84 2.76 -4.26
C ALA A 158 -13.80 3.90 -4.22
N GLN A 159 -13.79 4.79 -5.20
CA GLN A 159 -12.90 5.96 -5.21
C GLN A 159 -13.10 6.84 -3.98
N GLU A 160 -14.35 7.15 -3.65
CA GLU A 160 -14.68 7.94 -2.49
C GLU A 160 -14.26 7.24 -1.20
N PHE A 161 -14.47 5.92 -1.13
CA PHE A 161 -14.07 5.12 0.01
C PHE A 161 -12.57 5.20 0.25
N VAL A 162 -11.76 4.97 -0.79
CA VAL A 162 -10.30 5.00 -0.76
C VAL A 162 -9.75 6.41 -0.49
N ASN A 163 -10.41 7.46 -0.98
CA ASN A 163 -10.02 8.83 -0.68
C ASN A 163 -10.19 9.20 0.80
N LYS A 164 -11.06 8.48 1.51
CA LYS A 164 -11.32 8.62 2.94
C LYS A 164 -10.51 7.65 3.80
N VAL A 165 -9.69 6.78 3.19
CA VAL A 165 -8.62 6.02 3.86
C VAL A 165 -7.46 6.97 4.11
#